data_AF-A0A7C9CUD0-F1
#
_entry.id   AF-A0A7C9CUD0-F1
#
_cell.length_a   1.000
_cell.length_b   1.000
_cell.length_c   1.000
_cell.angle_alpha   90.00
_cell.angle_beta   90.00
_cell.angle_gamma   90.00
#
_symmetry.space_group_name_H-M   'P 1'
#
loop_
_entity.id
_entity.type
_entity.pdbx_description
1 polymer ?
#
loop_
_entity_poly.entity_id
_entity_poly.type
_entity_poly.pdbx_seq_one_letter_code
_entity_poly.pdbx_strand_id
1 'polypeptide(L)'
;MSSGRTSGKDKSRGRHLGLSQQKKQEIKEAFELFDTDGSGTIDAKELHVAMRALGFEMTEEQIKQMIAEVDKDGSGAIDFDEFCQMMTAKIGERESKEELQKAFQIIDQDNNGKISAEDIRR
;
A
#
# COMPACT_ATOMS: atom_id res chain seq x y z
N MET A 1 -37.74 32.36 19.35
CA MET A 1 -37.58 32.37 17.87
C MET A 1 -36.09 32.47 17.60
N SER A 2 -35.36 31.59 16.94
CA SER A 2 -35.64 30.29 16.32
C SER A 2 -34.31 29.54 16.18
N SER A 3 -34.41 28.22 16.21
CA SER A 3 -33.35 27.22 16.03
C SER A 3 -32.75 27.16 14.60
N GLY A 4 -31.62 26.43 14.47
CA GLY A 4 -31.21 25.70 13.26
C GLY A 4 -29.69 25.80 12.98
N ARG A 5 -28.82 24.87 13.41
CA ARG A 5 -28.41 23.53 12.87
C ARG A 5 -27.71 23.52 11.48
N THR A 6 -26.46 23.01 11.50
CA THR A 6 -25.77 22.06 10.58
C THR A 6 -25.54 22.49 9.12
N SER A 7 -24.34 22.48 8.53
CA SER A 7 -23.50 21.36 8.02
C SER A 7 -22.57 21.99 6.95
N GLY A 8 -21.39 21.52 6.58
CA GLY A 8 -20.76 20.23 6.81
C GLY A 8 -19.23 20.33 6.70
N LYS A 9 -18.57 19.53 7.51
CA LYS A 9 -17.17 19.12 7.32
C LYS A 9 -17.13 18.25 6.06
N ASP A 10 -16.49 18.74 5.01
CA ASP A 10 -16.10 17.89 3.90
C ASP A 10 -15.03 16.91 4.41
N LYS A 11 -15.45 15.64 4.46
CA LYS A 11 -14.66 14.50 4.92
C LYS A 11 -14.02 13.87 3.69
N SER A 12 -12.90 14.40 3.21
CA SER A 12 -11.87 13.52 2.65
C SER A 12 -10.87 13.23 3.77
N ARG A 13 -11.27 12.33 4.66
CA ARG A 13 -10.32 11.67 5.56
C ARG A 13 -9.34 10.92 4.67
N GLY A 14 -8.24 11.59 4.29
CA GLY A 14 -7.01 10.91 3.96
C GLY A 14 -6.78 9.94 5.09
N ARG A 15 -6.86 8.65 4.78
CA ARG A 15 -6.48 7.57 5.71
C ARG A 15 -4.99 7.74 5.94
N HIS A 16 -4.64 8.71 6.80
CA HIS A 16 -3.34 8.76 7.43
C HIS A 16 -3.38 7.67 8.49
N LEU A 17 -3.32 6.43 8.02
CA LEU A 17 -2.73 5.34 8.79
C LEU A 17 -1.32 5.84 9.05
N GLY A 18 -1.11 6.45 10.23
CA GLY A 18 0.21 6.81 10.68
C GLY A 18 1.00 5.53 10.71
N LEU A 19 1.79 5.29 9.66
CA LEU A 19 2.69 4.14 9.58
C LEU A 19 3.44 4.12 10.91
N SER A 20 3.36 2.99 11.62
CA SER A 20 4.12 2.83 12.85
C SER A 20 5.59 3.11 12.55
N GLN A 21 6.33 3.60 13.54
CA GLN A 21 7.77 3.88 13.34
C GLN A 21 8.51 2.64 12.84
N GLN A 22 8.06 1.44 13.22
CA GLN A 22 8.56 0.17 12.70
C GLN A 22 8.27 0.01 11.21
N LYS A 23 7.04 0.27 10.74
CA LYS A 23 6.69 0.16 9.31
C LYS A 23 7.48 1.13 8.45
N LYS A 24 7.69 2.36 8.93
CA LYS A 24 8.56 3.33 8.25
C LYS A 24 10.01 2.84 8.16
N GLN A 25 10.51 2.21 9.23
CA GLN A 25 11.84 1.63 9.23
C GLN A 25 11.95 0.49 8.22
N GLU A 26 11.00 -0.44 8.18
CA GLU A 26 10.98 -1.53 7.20
C GLU A 26 10.93 -1.01 5.75
N ILE A 27 10.12 0.03 5.49
CA ILE A 27 10.04 0.67 4.17
C ILE A 27 11.37 1.32 3.80
N LYS A 28 12.04 1.96 4.77
CA LYS A 28 13.36 2.56 4.56
C LYS A 28 14.43 1.51 4.28
N GLU A 29 14.49 0.44 5.07
CA GLU A 29 15.44 -0.66 4.84
C GLU A 29 15.20 -1.32 3.47
N ALA A 30 13.93 -1.48 3.08
CA ALA A 30 13.61 -1.96 1.74
C ALA A 30 14.13 -0.99 0.68
N PHE A 31 13.87 0.32 0.80
CA PHE A 31 14.35 1.33 -0.14
C PHE A 31 15.88 1.28 -0.30
N GLU A 32 16.63 1.19 0.80
CA GLU A 32 18.10 1.10 0.81
C GLU A 32 18.63 -0.21 0.17
N LEU A 33 17.81 -1.26 0.07
CA LEU A 33 18.17 -2.47 -0.69
C LEU A 33 18.00 -2.29 -2.20
N PHE A 34 17.12 -1.38 -2.63
CA PHE A 34 16.91 -1.06 -4.04
C PHE A 34 17.90 0.01 -4.51
N ASP A 35 18.08 1.09 -3.76
CA ASP A 35 19.04 2.18 -4.03
C ASP A 35 20.47 1.75 -3.68
N THR A 36 21.09 1.03 -4.61
CA THR A 36 22.39 0.38 -4.40
C THR A 36 23.56 1.35 -4.46
N ASP A 37 23.39 2.48 -5.15
CA ASP A 37 24.42 3.51 -5.27
C ASP A 37 24.28 4.63 -4.23
N GLY A 38 23.16 4.67 -3.50
CA GLY A 38 22.86 5.65 -2.46
C GLY A 38 22.52 7.02 -3.03
N SER A 39 21.99 7.07 -4.25
CA SER A 39 21.56 8.31 -4.92
C SER A 39 20.36 8.97 -4.24
N GLY A 40 19.61 8.22 -3.42
CA GLY A 40 18.34 8.66 -2.84
C GLY A 40 17.15 8.47 -3.78
N THR A 41 17.36 7.78 -4.91
CA THR A 41 16.34 7.44 -5.91
C THR A 41 16.57 6.01 -6.41
N ILE A 42 15.53 5.32 -6.84
CA ILE A 42 15.66 3.99 -7.45
C ILE A 42 15.47 4.13 -8.96
N ASP A 43 16.54 3.89 -9.72
CA ASP A 43 16.46 3.91 -11.18
C ASP A 43 16.03 2.56 -11.78
N ALA A 44 15.72 2.53 -13.07
CA ALA A 44 15.27 1.32 -13.77
C ALA A 44 16.22 0.12 -13.64
N LYS A 45 17.54 0.36 -13.67
CA LYS A 45 18.54 -0.71 -13.52
C LYS A 45 18.52 -1.26 -12.11
N GLU A 46 18.44 -0.39 -11.12
CA GLU A 46 18.41 -0.76 -9.71
C GLU A 46 17.15 -1.55 -9.37
N LEU A 47 15.99 -1.08 -9.82
CA LEU A 47 14.73 -1.82 -9.69
C LEU A 47 14.83 -3.20 -10.36
N HIS A 48 15.43 -3.27 -11.55
CA HIS A 48 15.60 -4.53 -12.26
C HIS A 48 16.54 -5.50 -11.54
N VAL A 49 17.68 -5.02 -11.02
CA VAL A 49 18.63 -5.83 -10.24
C VAL A 49 17.97 -6.37 -8.99
N ALA A 50 17.23 -5.53 -8.27
CA ALA A 50 16.55 -5.94 -7.05
C ALA A 50 15.43 -6.95 -7.32
N MET A 51 14.62 -6.77 -8.38
CA MET A 51 13.60 -7.75 -8.77
C MET A 51 14.21 -9.11 -9.10
N ARG A 52 15.36 -9.11 -9.79
CA ARG A 52 16.11 -10.33 -10.06
C ARG A 52 16.66 -10.97 -8.78
N ALA A 53 17.14 -10.19 -7.82
CA ALA A 53 17.60 -10.69 -6.53
C ALA A 53 16.47 -11.34 -5.71
N LEU A 54 15.22 -10.87 -5.90
CA LEU A 54 14.02 -11.47 -5.33
C LEU A 54 13.48 -12.67 -6.11
N GLY A 55 14.14 -13.06 -7.21
CA GLY A 55 13.77 -14.22 -8.04
C GLY A 55 12.74 -13.92 -9.12
N PHE A 56 12.44 -12.65 -9.41
CA PHE A 56 11.55 -12.24 -10.49
C PHE A 56 12.36 -11.82 -11.72
N GLU A 57 12.07 -12.42 -12.87
CA GLU A 57 12.57 -11.93 -14.17
C GLU A 57 11.53 -11.01 -14.80
N MET A 58 11.94 -9.78 -15.10
CA MET A 58 11.08 -8.75 -15.66
C MET A 58 11.75 -8.14 -16.88
N THR A 59 10.95 -7.78 -17.87
CA THR A 59 11.44 -7.07 -19.06
C THR A 59 11.69 -5.60 -18.75
N GLU A 60 12.54 -4.94 -19.53
CA GLU A 60 12.78 -3.50 -19.40
C GLU A 60 11.49 -2.67 -19.55
N GLU A 61 10.56 -3.12 -20.39
CA GLU A 61 9.24 -2.47 -20.56
C GLU A 61 8.41 -2.54 -19.29
N GLN A 62 8.37 -3.70 -18.62
CA GLN A 62 7.65 -3.87 -17.36
C GLN A 62 8.27 -3.03 -16.23
N ILE A 63 9.60 -2.95 -16.17
CA ILE A 63 10.32 -2.10 -15.22
C ILE A 63 9.97 -0.63 -15.44
N LYS A 64 10.03 -0.15 -16.69
CA LYS A 64 9.66 1.22 -17.06
C LYS A 64 8.20 1.52 -16.73
N GLN A 65 7.31 0.56 -16.97
CA GLN A 65 5.91 0.71 -16.63
C GLN A 65 5.71 0.84 -15.11
N MET A 66 6.38 0.02 -14.30
CA MET A 66 6.29 0.12 -12.84
C MET A 66 6.82 1.47 -12.32
N ILE A 67 7.91 1.99 -12.91
CA ILE A 67 8.40 3.32 -12.57
C ILE A 67 7.34 4.36 -12.95
N ALA A 68 6.83 4.34 -14.18
CA ALA A 68 5.84 5.30 -14.65
C ALA A 68 4.51 5.29 -13.87
N GLU A 69 4.16 4.18 -13.22
CA GLU A 69 2.98 4.10 -12.34
C GLU A 69 3.18 4.81 -10.99
N VAL A 70 4.42 5.03 -10.57
CA VAL A 70 4.80 5.52 -9.24
C VAL A 70 5.45 6.91 -9.29
N ASP A 71 6.24 7.16 -10.33
CA ASP A 71 6.93 8.41 -10.67
C ASP A 71 5.90 9.51 -11.00
N LYS A 72 5.57 10.33 -10.01
CA LYS A 72 4.58 11.41 -10.09
C LYS A 72 5.20 12.70 -10.56
N ASP A 73 6.49 12.89 -10.33
CA ASP A 73 7.21 14.10 -10.70
C ASP A 73 7.82 14.01 -12.11
N GLY A 74 7.85 12.83 -12.71
CA GLY A 74 8.36 12.56 -14.05
C GLY A 74 9.88 12.53 -14.12
N SER A 75 10.55 12.25 -13.00
CA SER A 75 12.02 12.17 -12.92
C SER A 75 12.60 10.97 -13.68
N GLY A 76 11.79 9.94 -13.94
CA GLY A 76 12.23 8.66 -14.51
C GLY A 76 12.88 7.72 -13.50
N ALA A 77 12.80 8.05 -12.21
CA ALA A 77 13.24 7.24 -11.08
C ALA A 77 12.17 7.30 -9.98
N ILE A 78 12.31 6.46 -8.95
CA ILE A 78 11.38 6.47 -7.81
C ILE A 78 12.11 7.08 -6.61
N ASP A 79 11.62 8.20 -6.10
CA ASP A 79 12.15 8.78 -4.87
C ASP A 79 11.58 8.10 -3.60
N PHE A 80 12.16 8.43 -2.44
CA PHE A 80 11.73 7.82 -1.18
C PHE A 80 10.26 8.10 -0.81
N ASP A 81 9.75 9.30 -1.10
CA ASP A 81 8.36 9.67 -0.80
C ASP A 81 7.39 8.91 -1.72
N GLU A 82 7.73 8.81 -3.00
CA GLU A 82 6.97 8.02 -3.99
C GLU A 82 6.96 6.53 -3.63
N PHE A 83 8.10 5.99 -3.22
CA PHE A 83 8.21 4.61 -2.72
C PHE A 83 7.37 4.39 -1.46
N CYS A 84 7.40 5.34 -0.52
CA CYS A 84 6.57 5.30 0.69
C CYS A 84 5.08 5.32 0.35
N GLN A 85 4.66 6.17 -0.57
CA GLN A 85 3.26 6.25 -1.02
C GLN A 85 2.82 4.93 -1.66
N MET A 86 3.64 4.36 -2.55
CA MET A 86 3.39 3.04 -3.16
C MET A 86 3.24 1.95 -2.09
N MET A 87 4.20 1.86 -1.17
CA MET A 87 4.22 0.84 -0.12
C MET A 87 3.03 1.01 0.82
N THR A 88 2.71 2.23 1.23
CA THR A 88 1.57 2.51 2.12
C THR A 88 0.24 2.15 1.48
N ALA A 89 0.06 2.44 0.19
CA ALA A 89 -1.14 2.05 -0.54
C ALA A 89 -1.29 0.52 -0.58
N LYS A 90 -0.24 -0.20 -1.00
CA LYS A 90 -0.26 -1.66 -1.12
C LYS A 90 -0.35 -2.38 0.23
N ILE A 91 0.33 -1.88 1.26
CA ILE A 91 0.26 -2.42 2.63
C ILE A 91 -1.16 -2.20 3.19
N GLY A 92 -1.71 -1.00 3.05
CA GLY A 92 -3.06 -0.70 3.52
C GLY A 92 -4.15 -1.52 2.82
N GLU A 93 -3.99 -1.83 1.53
CA GLU A 93 -4.89 -2.75 0.81
C GLU A 93 -4.80 -4.19 1.31
N ARG A 94 -3.59 -4.70 1.54
CA ARG A 94 -3.38 -6.06 2.07
C ARG A 94 -3.90 -6.20 3.49
N GLU A 95 -3.53 -5.30 4.40
CA GLU A 95 -3.99 -5.31 5.80
C GLU A 95 -5.52 -5.21 5.88
N SER A 96 -6.14 -4.31 5.10
CA SER A 96 -7.59 -4.20 5.07
C SER A 96 -8.27 -5.46 4.56
N LYS A 97 -7.71 -6.13 3.55
CA LYS A 97 -8.26 -7.40 3.02
C LYS A 97 -8.12 -8.52 4.06
N GLU A 98 -6.98 -8.62 4.74
CA GLU A 98 -6.73 -9.63 5.76
C GLU A 98 -7.61 -9.43 6.99
N GLU A 99 -7.79 -8.19 7.46
CA GLU A 99 -8.69 -7.87 8.57
C GLU A 99 -10.15 -8.18 8.21
N LEU A 100 -10.59 -7.81 7.00
CA LEU A 100 -11.91 -8.16 6.52
C LEU A 100 -12.07 -9.68 6.45
N GLN A 101 -11.10 -10.41 5.87
CA GLN A 101 -11.16 -11.86 5.76
C GLN A 101 -11.21 -12.57 7.12
N LYS A 102 -10.45 -12.07 8.12
CA LYS A 102 -10.53 -12.56 9.51
C LYS A 102 -11.89 -12.27 10.14
N ALA A 103 -12.43 -11.07 9.94
CA ALA A 103 -13.77 -10.73 10.41
C ALA A 103 -14.85 -11.61 9.75
N PHE A 104 -14.71 -11.90 8.45
CA PHE A 104 -15.55 -12.85 7.73
C PHE A 104 -15.46 -14.25 8.37
N GLN A 105 -14.25 -14.77 8.63
CA GLN A 105 -14.06 -16.08 9.27
C GLN A 105 -14.59 -16.17 10.71
N ILE A 106 -14.59 -15.07 11.47
CA ILE A 106 -15.16 -15.07 12.84
C ILE A 106 -16.68 -15.20 12.80
N ILE A 107 -17.31 -14.67 11.75
CA ILE A 107 -18.77 -14.63 11.62
C ILE A 107 -19.28 -15.88 10.89
N ASP A 108 -18.59 -16.33 9.85
CA ASP A 108 -18.90 -17.52 9.04
C ASP A 108 -18.74 -18.83 9.86
N GLN A 109 -19.83 -19.27 10.50
CA GLN A 109 -19.81 -20.39 11.43
C GLN A 109 -19.70 -21.74 10.71
N ASP A 110 -20.28 -21.84 9.51
CA ASP A 110 -20.25 -23.07 8.71
C ASP A 110 -19.06 -23.11 7.73
N ASN A 111 -18.21 -22.08 7.74
CA ASN A 111 -17.00 -21.95 6.91
C ASN A 111 -17.29 -22.07 5.41
N ASN A 112 -18.49 -21.66 4.98
CA ASN A 112 -18.90 -21.75 3.58
C ASN A 112 -18.35 -20.58 2.72
N GLY A 113 -17.63 -19.65 3.34
CA GLY A 113 -17.03 -18.48 2.70
C GLY A 113 -18.00 -17.32 2.49
N LYS A 114 -19.18 -17.34 3.11
CA LYS A 114 -20.22 -16.31 3.04
C LYS A 114 -20.78 -16.05 4.44
N ILE A 115 -21.21 -14.81 4.67
CA ILE A 115 -21.98 -14.49 5.88
C ILE A 115 -23.46 -14.56 5.54
N SER A 116 -24.16 -15.46 6.21
CA SER A 116 -25.60 -15.68 6.09
C SER A 116 -26.34 -15.10 7.31
N ALA A 117 -27.66 -14.96 7.22
CA ALA A 117 -28.46 -14.52 8.37
C ALA A 117 -28.39 -15.51 9.56
N GLU A 118 -28.04 -16.77 9.29
CA GLU A 118 -27.80 -17.80 10.31
C GLU A 118 -26.46 -17.58 11.04
N ASP A 119 -25.42 -17.11 10.34
CA ASP A 119 -24.09 -16.80 10.90
C ASP A 119 -24.11 -15.60 11.86
N ILE A 120 -24.97 -14.61 11.58
CA ILE A 120 -25.13 -13.37 12.37
C ILE A 120 -26.11 -13.59 13.55
N ARG A 121 -26.96 -14.61 13.49
CA ARG A 121 -27.90 -14.95 14.55
C ARG A 121 -27.19 -15.74 15.64
N ARG A 122 -26.79 -15.02 16.70
CA ARG A 122 -26.62 -15.59 18.03
C ARG A 122 -27.97 -15.70 18.74
#